data_AF-A0A353WZ58-F1
#
_entry.id   AF-A0A353WZ58-F1
#
_cell.length_a   1.000
_cell.length_b   1.000
_cell.length_c   1.000
_cell.angle_alpha   90.00
_cell.angle_beta   90.00
_cell.angle_gamma   90.00
#
_symmetry.space_group_name_H-M   'P 1'
#
loop_
_entity.id
_entity.type
_entity.pdbx_description
1 polymer ?
#
loop_
_entity_poly.entity_id
_entity_poly.type
_entity_poly.pdbx_seq_one_letter_code
_entity_poly.pdbx_strand_id
1 'polypeptide(L)'
;MWDVDKEHKAELKNANLNQKIAIRERRLDSILQAQSTYLVRTDLEGIIRFANQTFSRKDGVDPATLIGRSIGSEVFADDREKLKVLLNQCLQHPGKICADLIRFQWNGTTRFVEWEFKGIQDDEGTIREFQWVGIDLTERMDYLKEISEYKQRMDNILSSVNEIVWSSDAETYE
;
A
#
# COMPACT_ATOMS: atom_id res chain seq x y z
N MET A 1 42.46 -30.66 20.44
CA MET A 1 42.35 -29.24 20.86
C MET A 1 42.03 -28.28 19.70
N TRP A 2 42.01 -28.73 18.44
CA TRP A 2 41.73 -27.90 17.25
C TRP A 2 40.27 -27.94 16.75
N ASP A 3 39.48 -28.96 17.10
CA ASP A 3 38.08 -29.08 16.63
C ASP A 3 37.10 -28.21 17.41
N VAL A 4 37.27 -28.10 18.73
CA VAL A 4 36.38 -27.31 19.60
C VAL A 4 36.37 -25.83 19.23
N ASP A 5 37.49 -25.28 18.73
CA ASP A 5 37.60 -23.87 18.32
C ASP A 5 36.88 -23.59 16.98
N LYS A 6 36.81 -24.58 16.07
CA LYS A 6 36.08 -24.46 14.81
C LYS A 6 34.57 -24.53 15.01
N GLU A 7 34.13 -25.47 15.84
CA GLU A 7 32.72 -25.69 16.15
C GLU A 7 32.14 -24.49 16.91
N HIS A 8 32.87 -23.99 17.91
CA HIS A 8 32.49 -22.80 18.66
C HIS A 8 32.44 -21.54 17.79
N LYS A 9 33.39 -21.36 16.85
CA LYS A 9 33.34 -20.27 15.85
C LYS A 9 32.16 -20.39 14.89
N ALA A 10 31.79 -21.59 14.49
CA ALA A 10 30.64 -21.83 13.62
C ALA A 10 29.32 -21.52 14.35
N GLU A 11 29.18 -21.92 15.61
CA GLU A 11 28.03 -21.60 16.45
C GLU A 11 27.89 -20.09 16.70
N LEU A 12 29.00 -19.42 17.04
CA LEU A 12 29.03 -17.96 17.19
C LEU A 12 28.65 -17.24 15.88
N LYS A 13 29.12 -17.74 14.74
CA LYS A 13 28.78 -17.19 13.42
C LYS A 13 27.30 -17.40 13.09
N ASN A 14 26.75 -18.58 13.39
CA ASN A 14 25.34 -18.90 13.17
C ASN A 14 24.41 -18.09 14.08
N ALA A 15 24.75 -17.97 15.37
CA ALA A 15 23.99 -17.15 16.32
C ALA A 15 23.97 -15.68 15.90
N ASN A 16 25.11 -15.14 15.47
CA ASN A 16 25.23 -13.76 15.01
C ASN A 16 24.51 -13.53 13.66
N LEU A 17 24.48 -14.53 12.78
CA LEU A 17 23.70 -14.49 11.54
C LEU A 17 22.19 -14.50 11.81
N ASN A 18 21.71 -15.40 12.68
CA ASN A 18 20.31 -15.48 13.07
C ASN A 18 19.85 -14.20 13.78
N GLN A 19 20.69 -13.61 14.62
CA GLN A 19 20.41 -12.33 15.26
C GLN A 19 20.29 -11.19 14.23
N LYS A 20 21.18 -11.15 13.22
CA LYS A 20 21.09 -10.16 12.12
C LYS A 20 19.83 -10.33 11.28
N ILE A 21 19.42 -11.57 11.01
CA ILE A 21 18.17 -11.88 10.31
C ILE A 21 16.97 -11.38 11.13
N ALA A 22 16.88 -11.77 12.40
CA ALA A 22 15.77 -11.38 13.28
C ALA A 22 15.66 -9.87 13.54
N ILE A 23 16.79 -9.14 13.52
CA ILE A 23 16.79 -7.68 13.61
C ILE A 23 16.32 -7.05 12.29
N ARG A 24 16.73 -7.60 11.14
CA ARG A 24 16.24 -7.14 9.83
C ARG A 24 14.74 -7.40 9.69
N GLU A 25 14.27 -8.58 10.05
CA GLU A 25 12.84 -8.94 10.03
C GLU A 25 12.03 -8.00 10.92
N ARG A 26 12.41 -7.82 12.19
CA ARG A 26 11.71 -6.87 13.08
C ARG A 26 11.72 -5.43 12.58
N ARG A 27 12.81 -4.99 11.92
CA ARG A 27 12.90 -3.65 11.36
C ARG A 27 12.03 -3.49 10.11
N LEU A 28 11.98 -4.51 9.26
CA LEU A 28 11.08 -4.56 8.11
C LEU A 28 9.62 -4.58 8.57
N ASP A 29 9.29 -5.43 9.55
CA ASP A 29 7.96 -5.50 10.16
C ASP A 29 7.55 -4.16 10.78
N SER A 30 8.46 -3.50 11.51
CA SER A 30 8.17 -2.19 12.12
C SER A 30 7.96 -1.08 11.08
N ILE A 31 8.69 -1.09 9.96
CA ILE A 31 8.49 -0.13 8.87
C ILE A 31 7.16 -0.40 8.14
N LEU A 32 6.84 -1.67 7.90
CA LEU A 32 5.58 -2.13 7.32
C LEU A 32 4.37 -1.94 8.23
N GLN A 33 4.56 -1.84 9.55
CA GLN A 33 3.51 -1.52 10.52
C GLN A 33 3.35 0.00 10.73
N ALA A 34 4.42 0.79 10.61
CA ALA A 34 4.39 2.24 10.79
C ALA A 34 3.72 2.97 9.62
N GLN A 35 3.80 2.42 8.41
CA GLN A 35 2.94 2.80 7.29
C GLN A 35 1.85 1.73 7.16
N SER A 36 0.57 2.11 7.16
CA SER A 36 -0.55 1.19 6.92
C SER A 36 -0.57 0.72 5.45
N THR A 37 0.48 0.01 5.04
CA THR A 37 0.73 -0.37 3.66
C THR A 37 0.18 -1.76 3.41
N TYR A 38 -0.64 -1.88 2.38
CA TYR A 38 -1.11 -3.14 1.85
C TYR A 38 0.02 -3.85 1.11
N LEU A 39 0.14 -5.15 1.33
CA LEU A 39 1.04 -6.00 0.58
C LEU A 39 0.28 -7.24 0.15
N VAL A 40 0.19 -7.45 -1.16
CA VAL A 40 -0.48 -8.60 -1.76
C VAL A 40 0.42 -9.21 -2.82
N ARG A 41 0.41 -10.55 -2.93
CA ARG A 41 0.98 -11.27 -4.07
C ARG A 41 -0.10 -12.04 -4.80
N THR A 42 -0.03 -12.01 -6.12
CA THR A 42 -0.93 -12.76 -7.00
C THR A 42 -0.15 -13.56 -8.02
N ASP A 43 -0.77 -14.60 -8.58
CA ASP A 43 -0.31 -15.13 -9.87
C ASP A 43 -0.63 -14.16 -11.02
N LEU A 44 -0.32 -14.58 -12.25
CA LEU A 44 -0.49 -13.77 -13.46
C LEU A 44 -1.96 -13.52 -13.80
N GLU A 45 -2.85 -14.38 -13.32
CA GLU A 45 -4.30 -14.26 -13.44
C GLU A 45 -4.90 -13.33 -12.37
N GLY A 46 -4.08 -12.82 -11.45
CA GLY A 46 -4.52 -11.93 -10.37
C GLY A 46 -5.17 -12.66 -9.20
N ILE A 47 -4.96 -13.98 -9.08
CA ILE A 47 -5.44 -14.76 -7.94
C ILE A 47 -4.48 -14.58 -6.76
N ILE A 48 -5.02 -14.19 -5.61
CA ILE A 48 -4.26 -13.88 -4.40
C ILE A 48 -3.61 -15.16 -3.86
N ARG A 49 -2.29 -15.12 -3.72
CA ARG A 49 -1.44 -16.17 -3.11
C ARG A 49 -0.97 -15.79 -1.71
N PHE A 50 -0.87 -14.50 -1.45
CA PHE A 50 -0.49 -13.96 -0.15
C PHE A 50 -1.07 -12.57 0.04
N ALA A 51 -1.47 -12.25 1.27
CA ALA A 51 -1.80 -10.89 1.67
C ALA A 51 -1.33 -10.65 3.11
N ASN A 52 -0.84 -9.44 3.39
CA ASN A 52 -0.44 -9.07 4.73
C ASN A 52 -1.65 -8.82 5.65
N GLN A 53 -1.37 -8.76 6.94
CA GLN A 53 -2.40 -8.55 7.94
C GLN A 53 -3.05 -7.16 7.83
N THR A 54 -2.33 -6.14 7.37
CA THR A 54 -2.88 -4.79 7.16
C THR A 54 -3.98 -4.79 6.10
N PHE A 55 -3.74 -5.45 4.95
CA PHE A 55 -4.75 -5.64 3.90
C PHE A 55 -5.96 -6.41 4.41
N SER A 56 -5.75 -7.41 5.27
CA SER A 56 -6.87 -8.23 5.79
C SER A 56 -7.68 -7.52 6.90
N ARG A 57 -7.01 -6.83 7.83
CA ARG A 57 -7.64 -6.22 9.02
C ARG A 57 -8.50 -5.01 8.69
N LYS A 58 -8.07 -4.16 7.75
CA LYS A 58 -8.76 -2.89 7.47
C LYS A 58 -10.18 -3.09 6.92
N ASP A 59 -10.46 -4.28 6.39
CA ASP A 59 -11.76 -4.62 5.80
C ASP A 59 -12.50 -5.72 6.56
N GLY A 60 -11.98 -6.15 7.73
CA GLY A 60 -12.63 -7.15 8.59
C GLY A 60 -12.75 -8.53 7.93
N VAL A 61 -11.97 -8.80 6.88
CA VAL A 61 -12.00 -10.06 6.14
C VAL A 61 -10.93 -10.99 6.66
N ASP A 62 -11.31 -12.25 6.90
CA ASP A 62 -10.36 -13.29 7.29
C ASP A 62 -9.33 -13.50 6.16
N PRO A 63 -8.02 -13.34 6.43
CA PRO A 63 -6.96 -13.58 5.45
C PRO A 63 -7.11 -14.91 4.71
N ALA A 64 -7.58 -15.96 5.39
CA ALA A 64 -7.76 -17.28 4.79
C ALA A 64 -8.82 -17.28 3.67
N THR A 65 -9.79 -16.38 3.73
CA THR A 65 -10.84 -16.25 2.72
C THR A 65 -10.40 -15.44 1.50
N LEU A 66 -9.34 -14.65 1.61
CA LEU A 66 -8.79 -13.84 0.52
C LEU A 66 -7.94 -14.68 -0.43
N ILE A 67 -7.23 -15.68 0.09
CA ILE A 67 -6.40 -16.56 -0.72
C ILE A 67 -7.27 -17.32 -1.73
N GLY A 68 -6.85 -17.35 -2.99
CA GLY A 68 -7.58 -17.98 -4.08
C GLY A 68 -8.65 -17.11 -4.74
N ARG A 69 -8.92 -15.90 -4.24
CA ARG A 69 -9.81 -14.93 -4.90
C ARG A 69 -9.04 -14.07 -5.90
N SER A 70 -9.75 -13.58 -6.92
CA SER A 70 -9.19 -12.61 -7.87
C SER A 70 -9.24 -11.20 -7.28
N ILE A 71 -8.07 -10.57 -7.09
CA ILE A 71 -8.00 -9.18 -6.60
C ILE A 71 -8.64 -8.19 -7.58
N GLY A 72 -8.56 -8.46 -8.88
CA GLY A 72 -9.11 -7.61 -9.93
C GLY A 72 -10.65 -7.55 -9.93
N SER A 73 -11.32 -8.49 -9.27
CA SER A 73 -12.78 -8.48 -9.16
C SER A 73 -13.30 -7.33 -8.29
N GLU A 74 -12.52 -6.94 -7.28
CA GLU A 74 -12.81 -5.84 -6.36
C GLU A 74 -12.49 -4.46 -6.95
N VAL A 75 -11.85 -4.40 -8.12
CA VAL A 75 -11.49 -3.14 -8.79
C VAL A 75 -12.73 -2.56 -9.48
N PHE A 76 -12.94 -1.26 -9.30
CA PHE A 76 -14.00 -0.51 -9.98
C PHE A 76 -13.92 -0.71 -11.50
N ALA A 77 -15.07 -0.84 -12.16
CA ALA A 77 -15.15 -1.18 -13.58
C ALA A 77 -14.30 -0.25 -14.46
N ASP A 78 -14.38 1.06 -14.22
CA ASP A 78 -13.63 2.09 -14.95
C ASP A 78 -12.11 1.97 -14.80
N ASP A 79 -11.64 1.42 -13.67
CA ASP A 79 -10.22 1.33 -13.35
C ASP A 79 -9.63 -0.04 -13.77
N ARG A 80 -10.46 -1.00 -14.20
CA ARG A 80 -9.99 -2.34 -14.61
C ARG A 80 -9.10 -2.30 -15.86
N GLU A 81 -9.44 -1.46 -16.83
CA GLU A 81 -8.64 -1.38 -18.07
C GLU A 81 -7.29 -0.71 -17.80
N LYS A 82 -7.30 0.35 -16.98
CA LYS A 82 -6.11 1.00 -16.45
C LYS A 82 -5.20 0.02 -15.72
N LEU A 83 -5.77 -0.82 -14.84
CA LEU A 83 -5.03 -1.86 -14.14
C LEU A 83 -4.37 -2.86 -15.10
N LYS A 84 -5.11 -3.37 -16.09
CA LYS A 84 -4.54 -4.30 -17.08
C LYS A 84 -3.35 -3.69 -17.81
N VAL A 85 -3.44 -2.43 -18.21
CA VAL A 85 -2.34 -1.71 -18.87
C VAL A 85 -1.12 -1.66 -17.95
N LEU A 86 -1.30 -1.33 -16.67
CA LEU A 86 -0.21 -1.28 -15.68
C LEU A 86 0.45 -2.65 -15.48
N LEU A 87 -0.34 -3.72 -15.30
CA LEU A 87 0.20 -5.08 -15.14
C LEU A 87 0.94 -5.55 -16.39
N ASN A 88 0.41 -5.25 -17.59
CA ASN A 88 1.08 -5.59 -18.84
C ASN A 88 2.42 -4.83 -19.00
N GLN A 89 2.50 -3.58 -18.55
CA GLN A 89 3.77 -2.84 -18.50
C GLN A 89 4.79 -3.49 -17.56
N CYS A 90 4.35 -3.99 -16.40
CA CYS A 90 5.21 -4.75 -15.48
C CYS A 90 5.72 -6.05 -16.11
N LEU A 91 4.92 -6.72 -16.95
CA LEU A 91 5.34 -7.91 -17.69
C LEU A 91 6.40 -7.60 -18.75
N GLN A 92 6.21 -6.51 -19.51
CA GLN A 92 7.12 -6.12 -20.59
C GLN A 92 8.43 -5.53 -20.08
N HIS A 93 8.44 -4.96 -18.87
CA HIS A 93 9.61 -4.33 -18.27
C HIS A 93 9.85 -4.85 -16.85
N PRO A 94 10.38 -6.09 -16.72
CA PRO A 94 10.71 -6.68 -15.43
C PRO A 94 11.65 -5.77 -14.65
N GLY A 95 11.25 -5.36 -13.44
CA GLY A 95 12.02 -4.47 -12.57
C GLY A 95 11.59 -3.00 -12.59
N LYS A 96 10.74 -2.58 -13.54
CA LYS A 96 10.11 -1.25 -13.48
C LYS A 96 8.95 -1.29 -12.49
N ILE A 97 8.91 -0.32 -11.59
CA ILE A 97 7.76 -0.07 -10.71
C ILE A 97 6.75 0.73 -11.52
N CYS A 98 5.53 0.22 -11.62
CA CYS A 98 4.39 0.95 -12.17
C CYS A 98 3.49 1.32 -11.01
N ALA A 99 3.08 2.59 -10.92
CA ALA A 99 2.27 3.05 -9.81
C ALA A 99 1.07 3.86 -10.29
N ASP A 100 -0.08 3.69 -9.64
CA ASP A 100 -1.26 4.49 -9.93
C ASP A 100 -2.32 4.42 -8.82
N LEU A 101 -3.21 5.41 -8.80
CA LEU A 101 -4.40 5.42 -7.96
C LEU A 101 -5.49 4.55 -8.58
N ILE A 102 -5.94 3.54 -7.84
CA ILE A 102 -6.99 2.61 -8.26
C ILE A 102 -8.07 2.54 -7.19
N ARG A 103 -9.32 2.61 -7.63
CA ARG A 103 -10.49 2.47 -6.76
C ARG A 103 -10.85 1.00 -6.59
N PHE A 104 -10.99 0.61 -5.34
CA PHE A 104 -11.47 -0.69 -4.94
C PHE A 104 -12.86 -0.56 -4.32
N GLN A 105 -13.72 -1.52 -4.59
CA GLN A 105 -15.01 -1.67 -3.94
C GLN A 105 -14.90 -2.86 -3.01
N TRP A 106 -14.73 -2.64 -1.71
CA TRP A 106 -14.57 -3.71 -0.74
C TRP A 106 -15.69 -3.66 0.29
N ASN A 107 -16.47 -4.73 0.40
CA ASN A 107 -17.57 -4.86 1.39
C ASN A 107 -18.54 -3.65 1.39
N GLY A 108 -18.81 -3.07 0.21
CA GLY A 108 -19.67 -1.90 0.09
C GLY A 108 -18.99 -0.55 0.36
N THR A 109 -17.73 -0.53 0.78
CA THR A 109 -16.93 0.70 0.94
C THR A 109 -16.04 0.93 -0.28
N THR A 110 -16.06 2.15 -0.82
CA THR A 110 -15.11 2.58 -1.85
C THR A 110 -13.79 2.97 -1.19
N ARG A 111 -12.68 2.39 -1.67
CA ARG A 111 -11.33 2.69 -1.21
C ARG A 111 -10.52 3.31 -2.33
N PHE A 112 -9.74 4.33 -1.99
CA PHE A 112 -8.78 4.96 -2.90
C PHE A 112 -7.39 4.50 -2.49
N VAL A 113 -6.78 3.64 -3.30
CA VAL A 113 -5.48 3.06 -2.95
C VAL A 113 -4.48 3.40 -4.04
N GLU A 114 -3.39 4.04 -3.64
CA GLU A 114 -2.22 4.25 -4.50
C GLU A 114 -1.40 2.96 -4.49
N TRP A 115 -1.39 2.26 -5.61
CA TRP A 115 -0.71 0.98 -5.75
C TRP A 115 0.59 1.13 -6.50
N GLU A 116 1.59 0.37 -6.08
CA GLU A 116 2.80 0.05 -6.81
C GLU A 116 2.79 -1.43 -7.19
N PHE A 117 3.09 -1.71 -8.45
CA PHE A 117 3.14 -3.05 -9.03
C PHE A 117 4.56 -3.41 -9.42
N LYS A 118 4.92 -4.67 -9.17
CA LYS A 118 6.19 -5.25 -9.61
C LYS A 118 5.99 -6.71 -10.02
N GLY A 119 6.49 -7.08 -11.20
CA GLY A 119 6.63 -8.48 -11.58
C GLY A 119 7.76 -9.16 -10.80
N ILE A 120 7.48 -10.31 -10.20
CA ILE A 120 8.45 -11.15 -9.50
C ILE A 120 8.87 -12.28 -10.43
N GLN A 121 10.17 -12.38 -10.66
CA GLN A 121 10.78 -13.40 -11.52
C GLN A 121 11.16 -14.64 -10.72
N ASP A 122 11.05 -15.81 -11.37
CA ASP A 122 11.67 -17.05 -10.92
C ASP A 122 13.18 -17.08 -11.25
N ASP A 123 13.85 -18.18 -10.88
CA ASP A 123 15.29 -18.38 -11.10
C ASP A 123 15.67 -18.41 -12.60
N GLU A 124 14.70 -18.65 -13.48
CA GLU A 124 14.85 -18.65 -14.94
C GLU A 124 14.62 -17.26 -15.55
N GLY A 125 14.28 -16.26 -14.73
CA GLY A 125 14.01 -14.89 -15.17
C GLY A 125 12.59 -14.68 -15.70
N THR A 126 11.70 -15.67 -15.58
CA THR A 126 10.30 -15.57 -16.03
C THR A 126 9.44 -15.00 -14.92
N ILE A 127 8.58 -14.02 -15.24
CA ILE A 127 7.65 -13.46 -14.24
C ILE A 127 6.58 -14.52 -13.93
N ARG A 128 6.45 -14.86 -12.64
CA ARG A 128 5.46 -15.83 -12.14
C ARG A 128 4.39 -15.21 -11.25
N GLU A 129 4.72 -14.09 -10.61
CA GLU A 129 3.83 -13.42 -9.68
C GLU A 129 3.87 -11.91 -9.88
N PHE A 130 2.79 -11.25 -9.48
CA PHE A 130 2.80 -9.81 -9.24
C PHE A 130 2.83 -9.52 -7.74
N GLN A 131 3.66 -8.57 -7.36
CA GLN A 131 3.63 -7.95 -6.05
C GLN A 131 2.92 -6.59 -6.14
N TRP A 132 2.00 -6.38 -5.20
CA TRP A 132 1.15 -5.21 -5.07
C TRP A 132 1.48 -4.57 -3.72
N VAL A 133 1.91 -3.31 -3.74
CA VAL A 133 2.16 -2.52 -2.53
C VAL A 133 1.24 -1.32 -2.56
N GLY A 134 0.36 -1.15 -1.57
CA GLY A 134 -0.72 -0.17 -1.62
C GLY A 134 -0.73 0.76 -0.42
N ILE A 135 -0.89 2.06 -0.66
CA ILE A 135 -1.17 3.04 0.40
C ILE A 135 -2.62 3.46 0.28
N ASP A 136 -3.39 3.20 1.34
CA ASP A 136 -4.79 3.61 1.40
C ASP A 136 -4.90 5.11 1.71
N LEU A 137 -5.45 5.86 0.75
CA LEU A 137 -5.66 7.30 0.81
C LEU A 137 -7.12 7.65 1.11
N THR A 138 -7.99 6.67 1.41
CA THR A 138 -9.44 6.89 1.60
C THR A 138 -9.72 7.97 2.66
N GLU A 139 -9.15 7.82 3.87
CA GLU A 139 -9.34 8.80 4.95
C GLU A 139 -8.88 10.21 4.54
N ARG A 140 -7.75 10.29 3.83
CA ARG A 140 -7.22 11.56 3.33
C ARG A 140 -8.17 12.21 2.32
N MET A 141 -8.75 11.42 1.42
CA MET A 141 -9.71 11.90 0.44
C MET A 141 -11.01 12.37 1.10
N ASP A 142 -11.48 11.67 2.14
CA ASP A 142 -12.66 12.06 2.91
C ASP A 142 -12.45 13.40 3.62
N TYR A 143 -11.30 13.59 4.29
CA TYR A 143 -10.97 14.89 4.91
C TYR A 143 -10.86 16.02 3.90
N LEU A 144 -10.24 15.78 2.74
CA LEU A 144 -10.13 16.79 1.69
C LEU A 144 -11.50 17.19 1.14
N LYS A 145 -12.40 16.21 1.00
CA LYS A 145 -13.78 16.44 0.58
C LYS A 145 -14.53 17.27 1.61
N GLU A 146 -14.45 16.92 2.89
CA GLU A 146 -15.10 17.64 3.99
C GLU A 146 -14.61 19.10 4.05
N ILE A 147 -13.29 19.33 3.95
CA ILE A 147 -12.71 20.69 3.91
C ILE A 147 -13.25 21.47 2.71
N SER A 148 -13.35 20.83 1.54
CA SER A 148 -13.86 21.48 0.34
C SER A 148 -15.33 21.87 0.48
N GLU A 149 -16.15 21.00 1.07
CA GLU A 149 -17.58 21.25 1.33
C GLU A 149 -17.76 22.39 2.34
N TYR A 150 -16.95 22.44 3.40
CA TYR A 150 -16.97 23.55 4.35
C TYR A 150 -16.58 24.88 3.70
N LYS A 151 -15.52 24.91 2.88
CA LYS A 151 -15.11 26.11 2.15
C LYS A 151 -16.21 26.61 1.22
N GLN A 152 -16.78 25.73 0.41
CA GLN A 152 -17.86 26.09 -0.51
C GLN A 152 -19.09 26.62 0.25
N ARG A 153 -19.42 26.04 1.39
CA ARG A 153 -20.49 26.52 2.25
C ARG A 153 -20.20 27.91 2.81
N MET A 154 -18.97 28.16 3.25
CA MET A 154 -18.54 29.46 3.76
C MET A 154 -18.57 30.53 2.66
N ASP A 155 -18.05 30.22 1.47
CA ASP A 155 -18.05 31.13 0.32
C ASP A 155 -19.48 31.49 -0.11
N ASN A 156 -20.40 30.51 -0.10
CA ASN A 156 -21.82 30.74 -0.39
C ASN A 156 -22.48 31.64 0.66
N ILE A 157 -22.15 31.48 1.95
CA ILE A 157 -22.65 32.36 3.01
C ILE A 157 -22.10 33.78 2.82
N LEU A 158 -20.78 33.93 2.68
CA LEU A 158 -20.13 35.23 2.52
C LEU A 158 -20.60 35.98 1.26
N SER A 159 -20.77 35.28 0.13
CA SER A 159 -21.27 35.88 -1.12
C SER A 159 -22.76 36.23 -1.07
N SER A 160 -23.54 35.62 -0.17
CA SER A 160 -24.95 35.99 0.05
C SER A 160 -25.13 37.22 0.95
N VAL A 161 -24.08 37.60 1.68
CA VAL A 161 -24.07 38.78 2.54
C VAL A 161 -23.65 39.99 1.69
N ASN A 162 -24.56 40.96 1.53
CA ASN A 162 -24.31 42.23 0.83
C ASN A 162 -23.45 43.22 1.67
N GLU A 163 -22.48 42.73 2.44
CA GLU A 163 -21.61 43.55 3.29
C GLU A 163 -20.13 43.26 3.02
N ILE A 164 -19.29 44.29 3.21
CA ILE A 164 -17.83 44.16 3.10
C ILE A 164 -17.31 43.45 4.35
N VAL A 165 -16.86 42.22 4.19
CA VAL A 165 -16.19 41.45 5.25
C VAL A 165 -14.69 41.74 5.18
N TRP A 166 -14.12 42.30 6.25
CA TRP A 166 -12.67 42.46 6.41
C TRP A 166 -12.14 41.55 7.52
N SER A 167 -10.96 40.95 7.30
CA SER A 167 -10.17 40.27 8.31
C SER A 167 -8.76 40.83 8.33
N SER A 168 -8.21 41.07 9.52
CA SER A 168 -6.81 41.45 9.70
C SER A 168 -6.11 40.40 10.57
N ASP A 169 -4.95 39.92 10.12
CA ASP A 169 -4.07 39.09 10.95
C ASP A 169 -3.37 39.96 12.01
N ALA A 170 -3.27 39.45 13.23
CA ALA A 170 -2.67 40.14 14.37
C ALA A 170 -1.14 39.93 14.49
N GLU A 171 -0.47 39.50 13.42
CA GLU A 171 0.98 39.28 13.41
C GLU A 171 1.69 40.29 12.51
N THR A 172 1.85 41.52 12.99
CA THR A 172 3.07 42.32 12.77
C THR A 172 3.03 43.58 13.62
N TYR A 173 3.58 43.48 14.83
CA TYR A 173 4.15 44.62 15.55
C TYR A 173 5.41 44.12 16.26
N GLU A 174 6.52 44.10 15.52
CA GLU A 174 7.87 44.31 16.08
C GLU A 174 8.43 45.60 15.50
#